data_AF-A0A6B2G8J8-F1
#
_entry.id   AF-A0A6B2G8J8-F1
#
_cell.length_a   1.000
_cell.length_b   1.000
_cell.length_c   1.000
_cell.angle_alpha   90.00
_cell.angle_beta   90.00
_cell.angle_gamma   90.00
#
_symmetry.space_group_name_H-M   'P 1'
#
loop_
_entity.id
_entity.type
_entity.pdbx_description
1 polymer ?
#
loop_
_entity_poly.entity_id
_entity_poly.type
_entity_poly.pdbx_seq_one_letter_code
_entity_poly.pdbx_strand_id
1 'polypeptide(L)'
;SYKGFQYTCMQEKFCSSRSYCNGISSVCPKAVNQNDGRTCDNFGNICANGTCSGSPCLVINSKPCRCALDNSVDDQCKLCCLNPKTNVCQPSQFFPPLIFHFQSPGFL
;
A
#
# COMPACT_ATOMS: atom_id res chain seq x y z
N SER A 1 21.14 9.43 -27.48
CA SER A 1 20.18 9.00 -28.52
C SER A 1 18.83 8.75 -27.85
N TYR A 2 17.73 9.27 -28.41
CA TYR A 2 16.37 9.05 -27.86
C TYR A 2 15.73 7.80 -28.49
N LYS A 3 14.89 7.10 -27.73
CA LYS A 3 14.17 5.91 -28.23
C LYS A 3 12.85 6.33 -28.85
N GLY A 4 12.38 5.55 -29.83
CA GLY A 4 11.11 5.80 -30.53
C GLY A 4 9.89 5.74 -29.61
N PHE A 5 8.77 6.26 -30.11
CA PHE A 5 7.47 6.19 -29.44
C PHE A 5 7.15 4.73 -29.07
N GLN A 6 6.50 4.52 -27.92
CA GLN A 6 6.09 3.19 -27.42
C GLN A 6 7.24 2.25 -26.99
N TYR A 7 8.50 2.71 -26.97
CA TYR A 7 9.56 1.94 -26.30
C TYR A 7 9.34 1.95 -24.78
N THR A 8 9.26 0.79 -24.16
CA THR A 8 9.07 0.69 -22.70
C THR A 8 10.32 1.17 -21.98
N CYS A 9 10.19 2.22 -21.15
CA CYS A 9 11.31 2.78 -20.39
C CYS A 9 11.15 2.65 -18.87
N MET A 10 9.95 2.40 -18.36
CA MET A 10 9.73 1.95 -16.98
C MET A 10 8.78 0.77 -16.98
N GLN A 11 9.15 -0.30 -16.26
CA GLN A 11 8.28 -1.45 -16.07
C GLN A 11 7.12 -1.13 -15.12
N GLU A 12 6.05 -1.89 -15.27
CA GLU A 12 4.93 -1.88 -14.33
C GLU A 12 5.39 -2.36 -12.95
N LYS A 13 4.87 -1.70 -11.91
CA LYS A 13 5.08 -2.04 -10.49
C LYS A 13 3.71 -2.13 -9.83
N PHE A 14 3.65 -2.63 -8.59
CA PHE A 14 2.40 -2.75 -7.83
C PHE A 14 1.55 -1.48 -7.78
N CYS A 15 2.22 -0.31 -7.73
CA CYS A 15 1.58 0.99 -7.56
C CYS A 15 1.79 1.96 -8.73
N SER A 16 2.36 1.51 -9.85
CA SER A 16 2.56 2.36 -11.02
C SER A 16 2.50 1.56 -12.31
N SER A 17 1.80 2.05 -13.32
CA SER A 17 1.73 1.43 -14.64
C SER A 17 3.08 1.48 -15.37
N ARG A 18 3.18 0.70 -16.45
CA ARG A 18 4.31 0.81 -17.38
C ARG A 18 4.34 2.19 -18.02
N SER A 19 5.55 2.72 -18.26
CA SER A 19 5.75 3.99 -19.00
C SER A 19 6.53 3.77 -20.29
N TYR A 20 6.23 4.60 -21.29
CA TYR A 20 6.76 4.52 -22.64
C TYR A 20 7.47 5.81 -23.03
N CYS A 21 8.53 5.70 -23.82
CA CYS A 21 9.21 6.84 -24.42
C CYS A 21 8.24 7.62 -25.33
N ASN A 22 8.35 8.95 -25.29
CA ASN A 22 7.55 9.86 -26.11
C ASN A 22 8.19 10.19 -27.46
N GLY A 23 9.33 9.59 -27.81
CA GLY A 23 10.03 9.81 -29.08
C GLY A 23 10.64 11.20 -29.28
N ILE A 24 10.50 12.13 -28.32
CA ILE A 24 10.92 13.53 -28.44
C ILE A 24 12.00 13.88 -27.40
N SER A 25 12.10 13.13 -26.31
CA SER A 25 13.09 13.33 -25.24
C SER A 25 13.83 12.05 -24.90
N SER A 26 15.05 12.18 -24.36
CA SER A 26 15.79 11.07 -23.73
C SER A 26 15.27 10.75 -22.31
N VAL A 27 14.41 11.61 -21.74
CA VAL A 27 13.81 11.42 -20.42
C VAL A 27 12.57 10.53 -20.54
N CYS A 28 12.52 9.47 -19.73
CA CYS A 28 11.33 8.63 -19.63
C CYS A 28 10.20 9.39 -18.92
N PRO A 29 9.00 9.49 -19.52
CA PRO A 29 7.85 10.11 -18.86
C PRO A 29 7.50 9.43 -17.54
N LYS A 30 6.96 10.19 -16.60
CA LYS A 30 6.52 9.66 -15.31
C LYS A 30 5.41 8.63 -15.53
N ALA A 31 5.54 7.47 -14.90
CA ALA A 31 4.50 6.45 -14.90
C ALA A 31 3.22 6.98 -14.23
N VAL A 32 2.06 6.52 -14.73
CA VAL A 32 0.78 6.78 -14.07
C VAL A 32 0.70 5.95 -12.79
N ASN A 33 0.35 6.60 -11.70
CA ASN A 33 0.18 5.94 -10.41
C ASN A 33 -1.09 5.08 -10.44
N GLN A 34 -1.03 3.90 -9.83
CA GLN A 34 -2.22 3.14 -9.49
C GLN A 34 -3.00 3.85 -8.38
N ASN A 35 -4.26 3.46 -8.20
CA ASN A 35 -5.13 4.02 -7.16
C ASN A 35 -4.54 3.83 -5.76
N ASP A 36 -4.59 4.89 -4.97
CA ASP A 36 -4.24 4.83 -3.55
C ASP A 36 -5.19 3.88 -2.79
N GLY A 37 -4.68 3.21 -1.75
CA GLY A 37 -5.45 2.22 -0.99
C GLY A 37 -5.44 0.80 -1.58
N ARG A 38 -4.96 0.62 -2.82
CA ARG A 38 -4.72 -0.72 -3.39
C ARG A 38 -3.62 -1.43 -2.60
N THR A 39 -3.83 -2.69 -2.24
CA THR A 39 -2.81 -3.49 -1.56
C THR A 39 -1.61 -3.81 -2.45
N CYS A 40 -0.45 -3.88 -1.85
CA CYS A 40 0.81 -4.19 -2.51
C CYS A 40 1.75 -4.93 -1.55
N ASP A 41 2.79 -5.57 -2.10
CA ASP A 41 3.79 -6.32 -1.33
C ASP A 41 3.17 -7.34 -0.36
N ASN A 42 2.53 -8.38 -0.91
CA ASN A 42 1.88 -9.46 -0.16
C ASN A 42 0.90 -8.99 0.92
N PHE A 43 0.16 -7.91 0.65
CA PHE A 43 -0.80 -7.33 1.59
C PHE A 43 -0.12 -6.77 2.86
N GLY A 44 1.17 -6.41 2.83
CA GLY A 44 1.81 -5.68 3.94
C GLY A 44 1.51 -4.18 3.92
N ASN A 45 1.39 -3.62 2.71
CA ASN A 45 1.27 -2.18 2.48
C ASN A 45 0.15 -1.86 1.48
N ILE A 46 -0.16 -0.57 1.35
CA ILE A 46 -0.97 -0.02 0.27
C ILE A 46 -0.17 0.92 -0.63
N CYS A 47 -0.68 1.11 -1.83
CA CYS A 47 -0.26 2.19 -2.70
C CYS A 47 -0.63 3.53 -2.09
N ALA A 48 0.35 4.42 -2.03
CA ALA A 48 0.20 5.82 -1.67
C ALA A 48 1.08 6.66 -2.60
N ASN A 49 0.46 7.52 -3.42
CA ASN A 49 1.12 8.36 -4.41
C ASN A 49 2.06 7.59 -5.35
N GLY A 50 1.66 6.38 -5.75
CA GLY A 50 2.43 5.53 -6.65
C GLY A 50 3.55 4.72 -6.01
N THR A 51 3.68 4.78 -4.68
CA THR A 51 4.68 4.02 -3.91
C THR A 51 3.98 2.98 -3.02
N CYS A 52 4.55 1.78 -2.94
CA CYS A 52 4.07 0.74 -2.04
C CYS A 52 4.63 0.95 -0.63
N SER A 53 4.10 1.94 0.08
CA SER A 53 4.59 2.31 1.42
C SER A 53 3.50 2.86 2.34
N GLY A 54 2.26 2.98 1.84
CA GLY A 54 1.15 3.44 2.66
C GLY A 54 0.76 2.37 3.67
N SER A 55 0.42 2.81 4.88
CA SER A 55 -0.15 1.91 5.88
C SER A 55 -1.58 1.55 5.52
N PRO A 56 -2.01 0.29 5.68
CA PRO A 56 -3.40 -0.12 5.55
C PRO A 56 -4.38 0.73 6.36
N CYS A 57 -3.96 1.26 7.52
CA CYS A 57 -4.78 2.11 8.37
C CYS A 57 -5.28 3.40 7.68
N LEU A 58 -4.62 3.83 6.61
CA LEU A 58 -5.05 4.98 5.82
C LEU A 58 -6.39 4.73 5.11
N VAL A 59 -6.76 3.48 4.83
CA VAL A 59 -8.06 3.12 4.22
C VAL A 59 -9.23 3.55 5.12
N ILE A 60 -9.02 3.54 6.44
CA ILE A 60 -10.00 4.01 7.43
C ILE A 60 -9.72 5.44 7.91
N ASN A 61 -8.95 6.21 7.13
CA ASN A 61 -8.49 7.57 7.46
C ASN A 61 -7.80 7.65 8.83
N SER A 62 -7.01 6.62 9.15
CA SER A 62 -6.28 6.54 10.41
C SER A 62 -4.81 6.25 10.20
N LYS A 63 -4.06 6.21 11.30
CA LYS A 63 -2.62 5.97 11.33
C LYS A 63 -2.29 4.62 11.97
N PRO A 64 -1.18 3.97 11.56
CA PRO A 64 -0.66 2.82 12.27
C PRO A 64 -0.26 3.20 13.69
N CYS A 65 -0.42 2.25 14.61
CA CYS A 65 -0.04 2.41 16.00
C CYS A 65 0.46 1.06 16.55
N ARG A 66 1.10 1.08 17.71
CA ARG A 66 1.59 -0.13 18.37
C ARG A 66 0.47 -0.76 19.19
N CYS A 67 0.17 -2.04 18.94
CA CYS A 67 -0.80 -2.80 19.72
C CYS A 67 -0.47 -2.72 21.22
N ALA A 68 -1.50 -2.50 22.05
CA ALA A 68 -1.35 -2.60 23.50
C ALA A 68 -1.04 -4.06 23.84
N LEU A 69 0.16 -4.30 24.36
CA LEU A 69 0.70 -5.64 24.64
C LEU A 69 -0.06 -6.29 25.78
N ASP A 70 -0.55 -7.51 25.58
CA ASP A 70 -0.85 -8.46 26.66
C ASP A 70 0.35 -9.41 26.88
N ASN A 71 1.56 -8.85 26.80
CA ASN A 71 2.86 -9.54 26.96
C ASN A 71 3.17 -10.69 25.97
N SER A 72 2.40 -10.87 24.89
CA SER A 72 2.74 -11.82 23.83
C SER A 72 3.68 -11.18 22.79
N VAL A 73 4.77 -11.88 22.44
CA VAL A 73 5.74 -11.41 21.43
C VAL A 73 5.10 -11.33 20.04
N ASP A 74 4.10 -12.17 19.76
CA ASP A 74 3.38 -12.22 18.50
C ASP A 74 2.56 -10.96 18.20
N ASP A 75 2.11 -10.22 19.23
CA ASP A 75 1.34 -8.99 19.03
C ASP A 75 2.18 -7.83 18.49
N GLN A 76 3.51 -7.93 18.50
CA GLN A 76 4.40 -6.90 17.95
C GLN A 76 4.43 -6.88 16.42
N CYS A 77 4.14 -8.03 15.79
CA CYS A 77 4.13 -8.16 14.33
C CYS A 77 2.73 -7.95 13.73
N LYS A 78 1.72 -7.68 14.56
CA LYS A 78 0.35 -7.45 14.10
C LYS A 78 0.17 -6.01 13.63
N LEU A 79 -0.58 -5.84 12.54
CA LEU A 79 -1.05 -4.54 12.11
C LEU A 79 -2.10 -4.01 13.10
N CYS A 80 -1.80 -2.88 13.73
CA CYS A 80 -2.75 -2.15 14.56
C CYS A 80 -2.97 -0.74 14.01
N CYS A 81 -4.22 -0.29 14.09
CA CYS A 81 -4.66 1.02 13.65
C CYS A 81 -5.29 1.80 14.79
N LEU A 82 -5.09 3.11 14.80
CA LEU A 82 -5.74 3.97 15.78
C LEU A 82 -7.24 4.02 15.45
N ASN A 83 -8.12 3.71 16.40
CA ASN A 83 -9.54 3.85 16.15
C ASN A 83 -9.90 5.34 16.09
N PRO A 84 -10.48 5.85 14.98
CA PRO A 84 -10.77 7.27 14.83
C PRO A 84 -11.88 7.76 15.78
N LYS A 85 -12.69 6.86 16.35
CA LYS A 85 -13.77 7.19 17.29
C LYS A 85 -13.30 7.21 18.75
N THR A 86 -12.49 6.24 19.14
CA THR A 86 -12.08 6.06 20.55
C THR A 86 -10.66 6.52 20.82
N ASN A 87 -9.86 6.80 19.78
CA ASN A 87 -8.42 7.04 19.88
C ASN A 87 -7.64 5.92 20.58
N VAL A 88 -8.18 4.69 20.57
CA VAL A 88 -7.51 3.50 21.11
C VAL A 88 -6.85 2.74 19.96
N CYS A 89 -5.62 2.27 20.17
CA CYS A 89 -4.94 1.42 19.22
C CYS A 89 -5.52 0.01 19.25
N GLN A 90 -6.03 -0.48 18.12
CA GLN A 90 -6.68 -1.78 18.02
C GLN A 90 -6.17 -2.58 16.81
N PRO A 91 -6.13 -3.92 16.88
CA PRO A 91 -5.79 -4.76 15.75
C PRO A 91 -6.66 -4.49 14.52
N SER A 92 -6.07 -4.56 13.32
CA SER A 92 -6.76 -4.30 12.04
C SER A 92 -8.01 -5.15 11.83
N GLN A 93 -8.07 -6.35 12.44
CA GLN A 93 -9.23 -7.25 12.40
C GLN A 93 -10.50 -6.67 13.02
N PHE A 94 -10.41 -5.63 13.85
CA PHE A 94 -11.58 -4.95 14.42
C PHE A 94 -12.16 -3.87 13.48
N PHE A 95 -11.54 -3.66 12.31
CA PHE A 95 -11.97 -2.69 11.32
C PHE A 95 -12.46 -3.43 10.07
N PRO A 96 -13.79 -3.55 9.86
CA PRO A 96 -14.34 -4.28 8.71
C PRO A 96 -13.75 -3.86 7.35
N PRO A 97 -13.52 -2.56 7.06
CA PRO A 97 -12.91 -2.16 5.80
C PRO A 97 -11.49 -2.72 5.59
N LEU A 98 -10.75 -3.02 6.66
CA LEU A 98 -9.40 -3.60 6.55
C LEU A 98 -9.44 -5.12 6.37
N ILE A 99 -10.43 -5.80 6.95
CA ILE A 99 -10.60 -7.26 6.81
C ILE A 99 -10.77 -7.64 5.34
N PHE A 100 -11.61 -6.92 4.60
CA PHE A 100 -11.86 -7.21 3.18
C PHE A 100 -10.65 -6.91 2.28
N HIS A 101 -9.77 -5.99 2.68
CA HIS A 101 -8.60 -5.62 1.91
C HIS A 101 -7.38 -6.53 2.18
N PHE A 102 -7.31 -7.14 3.35
CA PHE A 102 -6.11 -7.80 3.87
C PHE A 102 -6.37 -9.24 4.33
N GLN A 103 -7.24 -9.99 3.65
CA GLN A 103 -7.42 -11.42 3.92
C GLN A 103 -6.08 -12.16 3.75
N SER A 104 -5.37 -12.37 4.87
CA SER A 104 -4.33 -13.38 4.95
C SER A 104 -5.00 -14.74 4.87
N PRO A 105 -4.54 -15.66 4.00
CA PRO A 105 -4.96 -17.05 4.06
C PRO A 105 -4.36 -17.67 5.33
N GLY A 106 -5.13 -17.71 6.42
CA GLY A 106 -4.62 -18.26 7.69
C GLY A 106 -5.56 -18.23 8.90
N PHE A 107 -6.81 -17.80 8.76
CA PHE A 107 -7.84 -17.98 9.79
C PHE A 107 -8.98 -18.82 9.25
N LEU A 108 -8.70 -20.11 9.08
CA LEU A 108 -9.65 -21.24 9.05
C LEU A 108 -8.95 -22.44 9.69
#